data_AF-A0A382LNQ1-F1
#
_entry.id   AF-A0A382LNQ1-F1
#
_cell.length_a   1.000
_cell.length_b   1.000
_cell.length_c   1.000
_cell.angle_alpha   90.00
_cell.angle_beta   90.00
_cell.angle_gamma   90.00
#
_symmetry.space_group_name_H-M   'P 1'
#
loop_
_entity.id
_entity.type
_entity.pdbx_description
1 polymer ?
#
loop_
_entity_poly.entity_id
_entity_poly.type
_entity_poly.pdbx_seq_one_letter_code
_entity_poly.pdbx_strand_id
1 'polypeptide(L)'
;MKKFRFNLEPVLRKRKLAYENCARELAAVISKLQLEEQKLSDIQRKKSETISEFERKNNPTTKDFVIYVPYIDQLELSEIRQLATVKQVEAEVESAREVLRQAQIEHEVLVRI
;
A
#
# COMPACT_ATOMS: atom_id res chain seq x y z
N MET A 1 4.09 37.39 43.76
CA MET A 1 3.47 36.37 42.88
C MET A 1 4.55 35.76 41.99
N LYS A 2 4.84 34.45 42.10
CA LYS A 2 5.78 33.78 41.18
C LYS A 2 5.11 33.67 39.81
N LYS A 3 5.66 34.33 38.80
CA LYS A 3 5.21 34.20 37.40
C LYS A 3 5.49 32.76 36.94
N PHE A 4 4.44 31.97 36.76
CA PHE A 4 4.55 30.66 36.11
C PHE A 4 5.06 30.88 34.69
N ARG A 5 6.24 30.34 34.37
CA ARG A 5 6.72 30.27 32.99
C ARG A 5 6.34 28.90 32.45
N PHE A 6 5.47 28.89 31.43
CA PHE A 6 5.15 27.67 30.72
C PHE A 6 6.37 27.28 29.88
N ASN A 7 6.93 26.10 30.13
CA ASN A 7 8.02 25.59 29.30
C ASN A 7 7.41 24.89 28.08
N LEU A 8 7.61 25.46 26.88
CA LEU A 8 7.10 24.92 25.62
C LEU A 8 7.93 23.75 25.09
N GLU A 9 9.15 23.55 25.59
CA GLU A 9 10.08 22.56 25.07
C GLU A 9 9.56 21.10 25.16
N PRO A 10 8.91 20.65 26.25
CA PRO A 10 8.31 19.31 26.30
C PRO A 10 7.17 19.13 25.28
N VAL A 11 6.39 20.19 25.02
CA VAL A 11 5.28 20.16 24.06
C VAL A 11 5.81 20.07 22.63
N LEU A 12 6.84 20.86 22.31
CA LEU A 12 7.53 20.82 21.02
C LEU A 12 8.17 19.45 20.75
N ARG A 13 8.86 18.87 21.76
CA ARG A 13 9.44 17.52 21.64
C ARG A 13 8.37 16.44 21.42
N LYS A 14 7.27 16.49 22.18
CA LYS A 14 6.17 15.53 22.01
C LYS A 14 5.56 15.58 20.61
N ARG A 15 5.32 16.78 20.08
CA ARG A 15 4.75 16.95 18.74
C ARG A 15 5.73 16.58 17.62
N LYS A 16 7.02 16.89 17.78
CA LYS A 16 8.07 16.43 16.86
C LYS A 16 8.09 14.90 16.78
N LEU A 17 8.06 14.22 17.93
CA LEU A 17 8.00 12.76 17.99
C LEU A 17 6.74 12.21 17.32
N ALA A 18 5.58 12.85 17.54
CA ALA A 18 4.33 12.44 16.90
C ALA A 18 4.41 12.54 15.37
N TYR A 19 4.93 13.66 14.84
CA TYR A 19 5.18 13.84 13.41
C TYR A 19 6.13 12.76 12.85
N GLU A 20 7.26 12.51 13.52
CA GLU A 20 8.22 11.48 13.11
C GLU A 20 7.60 10.06 13.14
N ASN A 21 6.71 9.78 14.08
CA ASN A 21 5.98 8.51 14.13
C ASN A 21 5.02 8.38 12.94
N CYS A 22 4.20 9.40 12.68
CA CYS A 22 3.27 9.41 11.54
C CYS A 22 4.02 9.27 10.20
N ALA A 23 5.19 9.90 10.07
CA ALA A 23 6.01 9.78 8.87
C ALA A 23 6.55 8.36 8.66
N ARG A 24 6.96 7.68 9.75
CA ARG A 24 7.38 6.28 9.71
C ARG A 24 6.24 5.33 9.38
N GLU A 25 5.06 5.57 9.95
CA GLU A 25 3.85 4.81 9.63
C GLU A 25 3.47 4.95 8.16
N LEU A 26 3.47 6.17 7.61
CA LEU A 26 3.24 6.40 6.19
C LEU A 26 4.24 5.64 5.32
N ALA A 27 5.54 5.68 5.66
CA ALA A 27 6.57 4.95 4.92
C ALA A 27 6.33 3.43 4.95
N ALA A 28 5.89 2.88 6.09
CA ALA A 28 5.57 1.46 6.22
C ALA A 28 4.36 1.06 5.35
N VAL A 29 3.30 1.87 5.33
CA VAL A 29 2.11 1.60 4.51
C VAL A 29 2.42 1.76 3.01
N ILE A 30 3.25 2.73 2.61
CA ILE A 30 3.73 2.85 1.22
C ILE A 30 4.53 1.62 0.81
N SER A 31 5.43 1.12 1.66
CA SER A 31 6.19 -0.10 1.37
C SER A 31 5.27 -1.32 1.23
N LYS A 32 4.21 -1.40 2.05
CA LYS A 32 3.16 -2.42 1.91
C LYS A 32 2.43 -2.29 0.58
N LEU A 33 2.06 -1.08 0.16
CA LEU A 33 1.41 -0.85 -1.15
C LEU A 33 2.28 -1.36 -2.30
N GLN A 34 3.56 -0.99 -2.33
CA GLN A 34 4.51 -1.44 -3.35
C GLN A 34 4.62 -2.97 -3.41
N LEU A 35 4.61 -3.64 -2.26
CA LEU A 35 4.61 -5.11 -2.21
C LEU A 35 3.33 -5.71 -2.79
N GLU A 36 2.16 -5.14 -2.49
CA GLU A 36 0.89 -5.63 -3.02
C GLU A 36 0.74 -5.36 -4.53
N GLU A 37 1.26 -4.24 -5.03
CA GLU A 37 1.36 -3.93 -6.46
C GLU A 37 2.30 -4.90 -7.18
N GLN A 38 3.44 -5.24 -6.57
CA GLN A 38 4.37 -6.22 -7.13
C GLN A 38 3.71 -7.60 -7.25
N LYS A 39 2.99 -8.06 -6.22
CA LYS A 39 2.22 -9.32 -6.27
C LYS A 39 1.18 -9.32 -7.38
N LEU A 40 0.48 -8.20 -7.57
CA LEU A 40 -0.49 -8.05 -8.66
C LEU A 40 0.20 -8.18 -10.02
N SER A 41 1.32 -7.48 -10.21
CA SER A 41 2.12 -7.55 -11.43
C SER A 41 2.60 -8.98 -11.71
N ASP A 42 3.03 -9.71 -10.69
CA ASP A 42 3.45 -11.11 -10.83
C ASP A 42 2.30 -12.03 -11.24
N ILE A 43 1.08 -11.83 -10.71
CA ILE A 43 -0.13 -12.58 -11.12
C ILE A 43 -0.46 -12.28 -12.58
N GLN A 44 -0.45 -11.00 -12.97
CA GLN A 44 -0.74 -10.56 -14.34
C GLN A 44 0.26 -11.11 -15.34
N ARG A 45 1.56 -11.05 -15.00
CA ARG A 45 2.63 -11.64 -15.80
C ARG A 45 2.39 -13.14 -15.97
N LYS A 46 2.14 -13.86 -14.87
CA LYS A 46 1.93 -15.31 -14.91
C LYS A 46 0.72 -15.70 -15.75
N LYS A 47 -0.37 -14.92 -15.67
CA LYS A 47 -1.57 -15.10 -16.51
C LYS A 47 -1.23 -14.91 -17.99
N SER A 48 -0.54 -13.83 -18.34
CA SER A 48 -0.11 -13.54 -19.71
C SER A 48 0.83 -14.62 -20.28
N GLU A 49 1.79 -15.09 -19.48
CA GLU A 49 2.68 -16.19 -19.83
C GLU A 49 1.89 -17.49 -20.08
N THR A 50 0.96 -17.83 -19.19
CA THR A 50 0.11 -19.03 -19.30
C THR A 50 -0.75 -19.00 -20.56
N ILE A 51 -1.36 -17.85 -20.87
CA ILE A 51 -2.15 -17.66 -22.10
C ILE A 51 -1.26 -17.80 -23.33
N SER A 52 -0.10 -17.14 -23.33
CA SER A 52 0.86 -17.21 -24.43
C SER A 52 1.38 -18.63 -24.68
N GLU A 53 1.63 -19.39 -23.62
CA GLU A 53 2.01 -20.80 -23.71
C GLU A 53 0.90 -21.66 -24.33
N PHE A 54 -0.36 -21.40 -23.96
CA PHE A 54 -1.50 -22.08 -24.53
C PHE A 54 -1.68 -21.76 -26.02
N GLU A 55 -1.59 -20.48 -26.39
CA GLU A 55 -1.72 -20.01 -27.78
C GLU A 55 -0.62 -20.54 -28.70
N ARG A 56 0.59 -20.78 -28.18
CA ARG A 56 1.70 -21.38 -28.95
C ARG A 56 1.45 -22.85 -29.32
N LYS A 57 0.43 -23.50 -28.75
CA LYS A 57 0.08 -24.88 -29.12
C LYS A 57 -0.72 -24.87 -30.43
N ASN A 58 -0.06 -25.25 -31.53
CA ASN A 58 -0.68 -25.30 -32.87
C ASN A 58 -1.88 -26.26 -33.00
N ASN A 59 -2.01 -27.27 -32.11
CA ASN A 59 -3.14 -28.20 -32.04
C ASN A 59 -3.39 -28.57 -30.57
N PRO A 60 -4.11 -27.73 -29.80
CA PRO A 60 -4.37 -27.99 -28.39
C PRO A 60 -5.26 -29.23 -28.24
N THR A 61 -4.86 -30.14 -27.37
CA THR A 61 -5.62 -31.35 -27.05
C THR A 61 -6.68 -31.05 -25.98
N THR A 62 -7.70 -31.91 -25.85
CA THR A 62 -8.68 -31.81 -24.76
C THR A 62 -8.01 -31.75 -23.38
N LYS A 63 -6.89 -32.45 -23.19
CA LYS A 63 -6.12 -32.41 -21.95
C LYS A 63 -5.51 -31.02 -21.69
N ASP A 64 -5.09 -30.31 -22.73
CA ASP A 64 -4.58 -28.95 -22.60
C ASP A 64 -5.67 -28.00 -22.12
N PHE A 65 -6.89 -28.08 -22.68
CA PHE A 65 -8.01 -27.27 -22.20
C PHE A 65 -8.36 -27.56 -20.74
N VAL A 66 -8.37 -28.84 -20.34
CA VAL A 66 -8.64 -29.25 -18.95
C VAL A 66 -7.59 -28.73 -17.97
N ILE A 67 -6.37 -28.46 -18.42
CA ILE A 67 -5.28 -27.95 -17.55
C ILE A 67 -5.24 -26.42 -17.57
N TYR A 68 -5.19 -25.82 -18.76
CA TYR A 68 -4.92 -24.38 -18.91
C TYR A 68 -6.13 -23.53 -18.54
N VAL A 69 -7.35 -23.91 -18.96
CA VAL A 69 -8.54 -23.07 -18.73
C VAL A 69 -8.82 -22.90 -17.22
N PRO A 70 -8.90 -23.97 -16.40
CA PRO A 70 -9.14 -23.80 -14.96
C PRO A 70 -8.01 -23.06 -14.26
N TYR A 71 -6.77 -23.20 -14.75
CA TYR A 71 -5.63 -22.50 -14.19
C TYR A 71 -5.67 -21.00 -14.49
N ILE A 72 -6.05 -20.62 -15.71
CA ILE A 72 -6.28 -19.22 -16.09
C ILE A 72 -7.41 -18.63 -15.23
N ASP A 73 -8.55 -19.32 -15.10
CA ASP A 73 -9.66 -18.88 -14.26
C ASP A 73 -9.22 -18.65 -12.79
N GLN A 74 -8.38 -19.54 -12.26
CA GLN A 74 -7.82 -19.37 -10.92
C GLN A 74 -6.93 -18.12 -10.81
N LEU A 75 -6.12 -17.84 -11.83
CA LEU A 75 -5.29 -16.63 -11.89
C LEU A 75 -6.16 -15.37 -12.00
N GLU A 76 -7.27 -15.40 -12.75
CA GLU A 76 -8.23 -14.28 -12.82
C GLU A 76 -8.88 -13.99 -11.47
N LEU A 77 -9.34 -15.03 -10.77
CA LEU A 77 -9.89 -14.87 -9.42
C LEU A 77 -8.84 -14.34 -8.44
N SER A 78 -7.59 -14.76 -8.59
CA SER A 78 -6.48 -14.27 -7.77
C SER A 78 -6.17 -12.81 -8.07
N GLU A 79 -6.19 -12.41 -9.35
CA GLU A 79 -6.02 -11.02 -9.80
C GLU A 79 -7.11 -10.11 -9.21
N ILE A 80 -8.37 -10.51 -9.29
CA ILE A 80 -9.51 -9.75 -8.72
C ILE A 80 -9.34 -9.53 -7.22
N ARG A 81 -8.97 -10.59 -6.47
CA ARG A 81 -8.73 -10.50 -5.03
C ARG A 81 -7.55 -9.58 -4.72
N GLN A 82 -6.46 -9.72 -5.45
CA GLN A 82 -5.27 -8.90 -5.23
C GLN A 82 -5.53 -7.42 -5.56
N LEU A 83 -6.30 -7.12 -6.60
CA LEU A 83 -6.76 -5.76 -6.91
C LEU A 83 -7.57 -5.15 -5.75
N ALA A 84 -8.44 -5.94 -5.13
CA ALA A 84 -9.18 -5.47 -3.95
C ALA A 84 -8.25 -5.17 -2.77
N THR A 85 -7.23 -6.01 -2.55
CA THR A 85 -6.20 -5.76 -1.53
C THR A 85 -5.40 -4.50 -1.82
N VAL A 86 -4.94 -4.28 -3.06
CA VAL A 86 -4.24 -3.06 -3.47
C VAL A 86 -5.09 -1.83 -3.15
N LYS A 87 -6.36 -1.81 -3.58
CA LYS A 87 -7.29 -0.70 -3.29
C LYS A 87 -7.48 -0.44 -1.80
N GLN A 88 -7.53 -1.49 -0.98
CA GLN A 88 -7.63 -1.35 0.46
C GLN A 88 -6.37 -0.67 1.02
N VAL A 89 -5.18 -1.07 0.58
CA VAL A 89 -3.92 -0.48 1.04
C VAL A 89 -3.74 0.95 0.51
N GLU A 90 -4.19 1.26 -0.70
CA GLU A 90 -4.26 2.65 -1.21
C GLU A 90 -5.08 3.55 -0.28
N ALA A 91 -6.24 3.07 0.19
CA ALA A 91 -7.04 3.79 1.16
C ALA A 91 -6.34 3.96 2.53
N GLU A 92 -5.56 2.96 2.96
CA GLU A 92 -4.70 3.07 4.16
C GLU A 92 -3.61 4.15 3.96
N VAL A 93 -2.99 4.23 2.77
CA VAL A 93 -2.00 5.28 2.45
C VAL A 93 -2.62 6.66 2.53
N GLU A 94 -3.79 6.86 1.92
CA GLU A 94 -4.48 8.16 1.97
C GLU A 94 -4.87 8.56 3.40
N SER A 95 -5.34 7.61 4.20
CA SER A 95 -5.60 7.84 5.62
C SER A 95 -4.34 8.27 6.39
N ALA A 96 -3.22 7.56 6.17
CA ALA A 96 -1.93 7.90 6.78
C ALA A 96 -1.39 9.27 6.34
N ARG A 97 -1.62 9.66 5.08
CA ARG A 97 -1.27 11.00 4.55
C ARG A 97 -2.02 12.11 5.28
N GLU A 98 -3.32 11.94 5.50
CA GLU A 98 -4.12 12.94 6.22
C GLU A 98 -3.72 13.04 7.70
N VAL A 99 -3.41 11.92 8.35
CA VAL A 99 -2.88 11.93 9.73
C VAL A 99 -1.53 12.67 9.81
N LEU A 100 -0.62 12.41 8.86
CA LEU A 100 0.66 13.12 8.80
C LEU A 100 0.48 14.62 8.58
N ARG A 101 -0.46 15.01 7.71
CA ARG A 101 -0.80 16.40 7.43
C ARG A 101 -1.27 17.12 8.69
N GLN A 102 -2.15 16.48 9.45
CA GLN A 102 -2.62 17.03 10.73
C GLN A 102 -1.47 17.19 11.73
N ALA A 103 -0.60 16.18 11.86
CA ALA A 103 0.57 16.24 12.72
C ALA A 103 1.56 17.35 12.29
N GLN A 104 1.72 17.59 10.99
CA GLN A 104 2.54 18.67 10.45
C GLN A 104 1.98 20.04 10.83
N ILE A 105 0.67 20.26 10.66
CA ILE A 105 0.02 21.52 11.05
C ILE A 105 0.26 21.80 12.55
N GLU A 106 0.07 20.79 13.41
CA GLU A 106 0.28 20.94 14.85
C GLU A 106 1.74 21.21 15.22
N HIS A 107 2.69 20.70 14.44
CA HIS A 107 4.10 21.00 14.59
C HIS A 107 4.43 22.44 14.16
N GLU A 108 3.96 22.87 12.99
CA GLU A 108 4.25 24.19 12.41
C GLU A 108 3.62 25.36 13.18
N VAL A 109 2.40 25.19 13.71
CA VAL A 109 1.69 26.24 14.48
C VAL A 109 2.52 26.73 15.68
N LEU A 110 3.37 25.88 16.27
CA LEU A 110 4.22 26.26 17.40
C LEU A 110 5.63 26.74 17.02
N VAL A 111 6.10 26.47 15.79
CA VAL A 111 7.39 26.99 15.30
C VAL A 111 7.26 28.47 14.90
N ARG A 112 6.04 28.93 14.58
CA ARG A 112 5.74 30.33 14.24
C ARG A 112 5.37 31.21 15.44
N ILE A 113 5.30 30.67 16.66
CA ILE A 113 5.02 31.40 17.92
C ILE A 113 6.34 31.65 18.65
#